data_AF-A0A833JM86-F1
#
_entry.id   AF-A0A833JM86-F1
#
_cell.length_a   1.000
_cell.length_b   1.000
_cell.length_c   1.000
_cell.angle_alpha   90.00
_cell.angle_beta   90.00
_cell.angle_gamma   90.00
#
_symmetry.space_group_name_H-M   'P 1'
#
loop_
_entity.id
_entity.type
_entity.pdbx_description
1 polymer ?
#
loop_
_entity_poly.entity_id
_entity_poly.type
_entity_poly.pdbx_seq_one_letter_code
_entity_poly.pdbx_strand_id
1 'polypeptide(L)'
;MAFFRVEKRFSDKSGVNQTLLNIFAEDEAIGFPVRLNRRSTGFRWYVSFAWKFTHASEGDFENCTILLEEPGIHLHYSGQRDLLGVFEDLSATNTVMYTTHLSSMVDQANPERVRIIETDGGHHLRVTHGVVSSQAAPMAVIESALGLTPDLSGMLGNRKVLIVEGGTDALIISKLSGLLTRSGRVGMSDHIYVARADLN
;
A
#
# COMPACT_ATOMS: atom_id res chain seq x y z
N MET A 1 -12.16 17.09 -8.26
CA MET A 1 -11.17 16.34 -9.08
C MET A 1 -10.06 17.32 -9.40
N ALA A 2 -8.77 17.00 -9.19
CA ALA A 2 -7.71 17.97 -9.46
C ALA A 2 -7.53 18.11 -10.98
N PHE A 3 -7.70 19.31 -11.52
CA PHE A 3 -7.48 19.58 -12.95
C PHE A 3 -6.02 20.04 -13.14
N PHE A 4 -5.35 19.48 -14.13
CA PHE A 4 -3.96 19.82 -14.43
C PHE A 4 -3.91 20.68 -15.69
N ARG A 5 -3.30 21.86 -15.57
CA ARG A 5 -2.99 22.72 -16.72
C ARG A 5 -1.50 22.63 -17.00
N VAL A 6 -1.15 22.06 -18.15
CA VAL A 6 0.23 21.96 -18.61
C VAL A 6 0.54 23.16 -19.50
N GLU A 7 1.51 23.99 -19.09
CA GLU A 7 2.03 25.08 -19.93
C GLU A 7 3.49 24.80 -20.33
N LYS A 8 3.71 24.62 -21.63
CA LYS A 8 5.06 24.61 -22.21
C LYS A 8 5.49 26.06 -22.45
N ARG A 9 6.52 26.54 -21.75
CA ARG A 9 7.07 27.88 -21.98
C ARG A 9 8.55 27.78 -22.37
N PHE A 10 8.90 28.44 -23.46
CA PHE A 10 10.29 28.68 -23.81
C PHE A 10 10.81 29.84 -22.96
N SER A 11 11.93 29.65 -22.28
CA SER A 11 12.57 30.68 -21.49
C SER A 11 13.98 30.89 -22.02
N ASP A 12 14.21 32.02 -22.65
CA ASP A 12 15.56 32.49 -22.96
C ASP A 12 16.07 33.33 -21.79
N LYS A 13 16.93 32.76 -20.95
CA LYS A 13 17.61 33.50 -19.87
C LYS A 13 19.13 33.45 -19.95
N SER A 14 19.70 32.96 -21.04
CA SER A 14 21.17 32.84 -21.17
C SER A 14 21.67 32.60 -22.59
N GLY A 15 20.86 32.79 -23.64
CA GLY A 15 21.25 32.44 -25.01
C GLY A 15 21.29 30.92 -25.25
N VAL A 16 20.83 30.12 -24.28
CA VAL A 16 20.58 28.69 -24.41
C VAL A 16 19.08 28.49 -24.40
N ASN A 17 18.53 28.00 -25.52
CA ASN A 17 17.11 27.73 -25.67
C ASN A 17 16.71 26.54 -24.77
N GLN A 18 16.35 26.82 -23.51
CA GLN A 18 15.87 25.80 -22.58
C GLN A 18 14.36 25.66 -22.70
N THR A 19 13.91 24.47 -23.07
CA THR A 19 12.49 24.10 -22.98
C THR A 19 12.16 23.83 -21.52
N LEU A 20 11.40 24.71 -20.88
CA LEU A 20 10.91 24.52 -19.52
C LEU A 20 9.45 24.04 -19.57
N LEU A 21 9.23 22.81 -19.09
CA LEU A 21 7.87 22.31 -18.85
C LEU A 21 7.40 22.77 -17.47
N ASN A 22 6.40 23.65 -17.42
CA ASN A 22 5.76 24.04 -16.17
C ASN A 22 4.39 23.35 -16.08
N ILE A 23 4.26 22.41 -15.15
CA ILE A 23 2.99 21.79 -14.80
C ILE A 23 2.37 22.58 -13.65
N PHE A 24 1.14 23.04 -13.84
CA PHE A 24 0.34 23.66 -12.80
C PHE A 24 -0.77 22.69 -12.40
N ALA A 25 -0.95 22.51 -11.10
CA ALA A 25 -2.10 21.82 -10.55
C ALA A 25 -3.09 22.86 -10.05
N GLU A 26 -4.34 22.75 -10.47
CA GLU A 26 -5.44 23.60 -10.03
C GLU A 26 -6.41 22.75 -9.20
N ASP A 27 -6.62 23.20 -7.97
CA ASP A 27 -7.62 22.63 -7.07
C ASP A 27 -8.94 23.39 -7.30
N GLU A 28 -10.02 22.69 -7.67
CA GLU A 28 -11.34 23.29 -7.92
C GLU A 28 -11.84 24.14 -6.74
N ALA A 29 -11.41 23.83 -5.51
CA ALA A 29 -11.83 24.58 -4.32
C ALA A 29 -11.05 25.89 -4.10
N ILE A 30 -9.85 26.02 -4.67
CA ILE A 30 -8.89 27.07 -4.31
C ILE A 30 -8.67 28.07 -5.46
N GLY A 31 -8.96 27.70 -6.72
CA GLY A 31 -9.00 28.62 -7.86
C GLY A 31 -7.68 29.32 -8.19
N PHE A 32 -6.55 28.88 -7.62
CA PHE A 32 -5.22 29.41 -7.90
C PHE A 32 -4.27 28.30 -8.37
N PRO A 33 -3.71 28.39 -9.58
CA PRO A 33 -2.77 27.40 -10.09
C PRO A 33 -1.44 27.48 -9.32
N VAL A 34 -1.10 26.41 -8.60
CA VAL A 34 0.17 26.30 -7.88
C VAL A 34 1.17 25.52 -8.72
N ARG A 35 2.40 26.04 -8.82
CA ARG A 35 3.48 25.33 -9.53
C ARG A 35 3.76 23.99 -8.86
N LEU A 36 3.88 22.94 -9.67
CA LEU A 36 4.15 21.58 -9.18
C LEU A 36 5.41 21.51 -8.29
N ASN A 37 6.43 22.32 -8.57
CA ASN A 37 7.67 22.38 -7.78
C ASN A 37 7.51 22.91 -6.33
N ARG A 38 6.39 23.56 -6.02
CA ARG A 38 6.04 24.04 -4.66
C ARG A 38 5.13 23.08 -3.90
N ARG A 39 4.81 21.92 -4.47
CA ARG A 39 3.99 20.87 -3.84
C ARG A 39 4.88 19.79 -3.20
N SER A 40 4.28 18.93 -2.38
CA SER A 40 4.99 17.84 -1.71
C SER A 40 5.70 16.93 -2.72
N THR A 41 6.78 16.28 -2.29
CA THR A 41 7.54 15.31 -3.09
C THR A 41 6.65 14.19 -3.62
N GLY A 42 5.74 13.68 -2.79
CA GLY A 42 4.73 12.70 -3.20
C GLY A 42 3.82 13.20 -4.31
N PHE A 43 3.25 14.40 -4.16
CA PHE A 43 2.38 14.96 -5.19
C PHE A 43 3.12 15.17 -6.52
N ARG A 44 4.38 15.61 -6.45
CA ARG A 44 5.24 15.73 -7.63
C ARG A 44 5.48 14.38 -8.31
N TRP A 45 5.75 13.34 -7.53
CA TRP A 45 5.92 11.97 -8.05
C TRP A 45 4.64 11.51 -8.75
N TYR A 46 3.49 11.63 -8.09
CA TYR A 46 2.18 11.20 -8.62
C TYR A 46 1.87 11.86 -9.97
N VAL A 47 1.98 13.19 -10.04
CA VAL A 47 1.70 13.94 -11.27
C VAL A 47 2.70 13.58 -12.37
N SER A 48 3.99 13.41 -12.03
CA SER A 48 5.01 13.02 -13.01
C SER A 48 4.74 11.61 -13.55
N PHE A 49 4.34 10.68 -12.69
CA PHE A 49 3.96 9.32 -13.05
C PHE A 49 2.73 9.32 -13.98
N ALA A 50 1.60 9.89 -13.52
CA ALA A 50 0.36 9.92 -14.28
C ALA A 50 0.54 10.60 -15.64
N TRP A 51 1.26 11.74 -15.68
CA TRP A 51 1.53 12.44 -16.93
C TRP A 51 2.39 11.62 -17.90
N LYS A 52 3.41 10.91 -17.41
CA LYS A 52 4.29 10.09 -18.24
C LYS A 52 3.54 8.97 -18.96
N PHE A 53 2.60 8.33 -18.27
CA PHE A 53 1.87 7.17 -18.79
C PHE A 53 0.57 7.51 -19.53
N THR A 54 0.00 8.70 -19.31
CA THR A 54 -1.26 9.09 -19.98
C THR A 54 -1.06 10.04 -21.16
N HIS A 55 -0.05 10.92 -21.12
CA HIS A 55 0.07 12.03 -22.07
C HIS A 55 1.44 12.13 -22.73
N ALA A 56 2.53 11.87 -22.00
CA ALA A 56 3.88 12.10 -22.53
C ALA A 56 4.39 10.96 -23.44
N SER A 57 3.70 9.83 -23.46
CA SER A 57 4.18 8.61 -24.12
C SER A 57 3.84 8.53 -25.60
N GLU A 58 2.98 9.39 -26.15
CA GLU A 58 2.58 9.36 -27.58
C GLU A 58 2.18 7.96 -28.12
N GLY A 59 1.72 7.05 -27.24
CA GLY A 59 1.39 5.66 -27.59
C GLY A 59 2.49 4.61 -27.31
N ASP A 60 3.68 5.02 -26.86
CA ASP A 60 4.81 4.13 -26.53
C ASP A 60 4.50 3.08 -25.44
N PHE A 61 3.47 3.33 -24.63
CA PHE A 61 2.99 2.41 -23.59
C PHE A 61 1.59 1.85 -23.91
N GLU A 62 1.24 1.72 -25.18
CA GLU A 62 0.06 0.96 -25.58
C GLU A 62 0.42 -0.54 -25.68
N ASN A 63 -0.44 -1.42 -25.16
CA ASN A 63 -0.31 -2.88 -25.23
C ASN A 63 1.00 -3.44 -24.63
N CYS A 64 1.44 -2.81 -23.54
CA CYS A 64 2.68 -3.13 -22.83
C CYS A 64 2.43 -3.84 -21.49
N THR A 65 3.50 -4.46 -20.95
CA THR A 65 3.55 -4.89 -19.54
C THR A 65 4.32 -3.86 -18.72
N ILE A 66 3.66 -3.24 -17.76
CA ILE A 66 4.20 -2.21 -16.88
C ILE A 66 4.50 -2.86 -15.52
N LEU A 67 5.76 -2.83 -15.11
CA LEU A 67 6.24 -3.36 -13.83
C LEU A 67 6.67 -2.23 -12.92
N LEU A 68 6.08 -2.13 -11.72
CA LEU A 68 6.32 -1.04 -10.77
C LEU A 68 6.75 -1.59 -9.40
N GLU A 69 7.84 -1.06 -8.86
CA GLU A 69 8.29 -1.39 -7.51
C GLU A 69 7.91 -0.26 -6.55
N GLU A 70 7.15 -0.60 -5.50
CA GLU A 70 6.69 0.30 -4.44
C GLU A 70 6.20 1.69 -4.90
N PRO A 71 5.26 1.76 -5.86
CA PRO A 71 4.93 3.02 -6.51
C PRO A 71 4.26 4.03 -5.57
N GLY A 72 3.61 3.60 -4.48
CA GLY A 72 2.95 4.49 -3.52
C GLY A 72 3.82 5.00 -2.37
N ILE A 73 5.11 4.64 -2.29
CA ILE A 73 5.93 4.87 -1.09
C ILE A 73 6.09 6.34 -0.70
N HIS A 74 6.03 7.25 -1.67
CA HIS A 74 6.13 8.70 -1.43
C HIS A 74 4.79 9.40 -1.24
N LEU A 75 3.68 8.66 -1.35
CA LEU A 75 2.33 9.21 -1.29
C LEU A 75 1.74 9.06 0.11
N HIS A 76 0.88 10.00 0.48
CA HIS A 76 0.01 9.82 1.64
C HIS A 76 -1.11 8.83 1.31
N TYR A 77 -1.77 8.34 2.35
CA TYR A 77 -2.82 7.31 2.26
C TYR A 77 -3.86 7.58 1.15
N SER A 78 -4.37 8.80 1.04
CA SER A 78 -5.33 9.15 -0.03
C SER A 78 -4.71 9.04 -1.42
N GLY A 79 -3.51 9.59 -1.62
CA GLY A 79 -2.81 9.50 -2.90
C GLY A 79 -2.42 8.07 -3.29
N GLN A 80 -2.17 7.19 -2.33
CA GLN A 80 -1.94 5.76 -2.58
C GLN A 80 -3.20 5.09 -3.14
N ARG A 81 -4.39 5.46 -2.64
CA ARG A 81 -5.67 4.97 -3.18
C ARG A 81 -6.00 5.57 -4.54
N ASP A 82 -5.75 6.86 -4.73
CA ASP A 82 -5.95 7.52 -6.02
C ASP A 82 -5.08 6.88 -7.12
N LEU A 83 -3.87 6.45 -6.76
CA LEU A 83 -2.96 5.76 -7.68
C LEU A 83 -3.51 4.42 -8.20
N LEU A 84 -4.34 3.71 -7.43
CA LEU A 84 -5.02 2.50 -7.92
C LEU A 84 -5.97 2.81 -9.08
N GLY A 85 -6.66 3.96 -9.04
CA GLY A 85 -7.49 4.41 -10.16
C GLY A 85 -6.69 4.64 -11.43
N VAL A 86 -5.50 5.25 -11.32
CA VAL A 86 -4.58 5.41 -12.45
C VAL A 86 -4.13 4.06 -13.00
N PHE A 87 -3.88 3.07 -12.14
CA PHE A 87 -3.50 1.73 -12.60
C PHE A 87 -4.64 1.02 -13.32
N GLU A 88 -5.90 1.21 -12.90
CA GLU A 88 -7.05 0.68 -13.64
C GLU A 88 -7.25 1.35 -14.99
N ASP A 89 -7.07 2.67 -15.09
CA ASP A 89 -7.13 3.36 -16.38
C ASP A 89 -6.04 2.84 -17.33
N LEU A 90 -4.83 2.61 -16.82
CA LEU A 90 -3.73 2.04 -17.59
C LEU A 90 -3.98 0.57 -17.96
N SER A 91 -4.64 -0.21 -17.09
CA SER A 91 -4.91 -1.63 -17.30
C SER A 91 -5.88 -1.89 -18.46
N ALA A 92 -6.64 -0.88 -18.89
CA ALA A 92 -7.56 -0.98 -20.02
C ALA A 92 -6.87 -1.38 -21.33
N THR A 93 -5.61 -0.97 -21.52
CA THR A 93 -4.82 -1.29 -22.71
C THR A 93 -3.48 -1.93 -22.37
N ASN A 94 -3.17 -2.17 -21.09
CA ASN A 94 -1.89 -2.69 -20.62
C ASN A 94 -2.05 -3.77 -19.55
N THR A 95 -1.00 -4.54 -19.33
CA THR A 95 -0.87 -5.35 -18.11
C THR A 95 -0.05 -4.57 -17.09
N VAL A 96 -0.64 -4.24 -15.94
CA VAL A 96 0.05 -3.54 -14.85
C VAL A 96 0.31 -4.53 -13.70
N MET A 97 1.57 -4.67 -13.29
CA MET A 97 1.95 -5.44 -12.10
C MET A 97 2.79 -4.55 -11.20
N TYR A 98 2.51 -4.58 -9.90
CA TYR A 98 3.28 -3.82 -8.92
C TYR A 98 3.51 -4.63 -7.65
N THR A 99 4.60 -4.29 -6.95
CA THR A 99 4.89 -4.81 -5.61
C THR A 99 4.61 -3.74 -4.57
N THR A 100 4.04 -4.13 -3.42
CA THR A 100 3.90 -3.20 -2.31
C THR A 100 3.78 -3.87 -0.94
N HIS A 101 4.26 -3.17 0.08
CA HIS A 101 4.00 -3.44 1.49
C HIS A 101 2.89 -2.52 2.06
N LEU A 102 2.31 -1.63 1.26
CA LEU A 102 1.31 -0.65 1.68
C LEU A 102 -0.10 -1.24 1.63
N SER A 103 -0.77 -1.34 2.79
CA SER A 103 -2.15 -1.86 2.86
C SER A 103 -3.17 -1.03 2.09
N SER A 104 -2.94 0.28 1.98
CA SER A 104 -3.73 1.22 1.17
C SER A 104 -3.70 0.93 -0.34
N MET A 105 -2.67 0.22 -0.80
CA MET A 105 -2.49 -0.17 -2.19
C MET A 105 -2.97 -1.60 -2.49
N VAL A 106 -3.63 -2.25 -1.52
CA VAL A 106 -4.34 -3.51 -1.75
C VAL A 106 -5.74 -3.18 -2.26
N ASP A 107 -6.05 -3.61 -3.49
CA ASP A 107 -7.40 -3.49 -4.04
C ASP A 107 -8.33 -4.51 -3.40
N GLN A 108 -9.23 -4.00 -2.56
CA GLN A 108 -10.23 -4.80 -1.84
C GLN A 108 -11.39 -5.22 -2.74
N ALA A 109 -11.62 -4.52 -3.85
CA ALA A 109 -12.71 -4.83 -4.77
C ALA A 109 -12.38 -6.05 -5.64
N ASN A 110 -11.10 -6.31 -5.90
CA ASN A 110 -10.62 -7.41 -6.74
C ASN A 110 -9.53 -8.24 -6.01
N PRO A 111 -9.85 -8.90 -4.88
CA PRO A 111 -8.89 -9.64 -4.06
C PRO A 111 -8.21 -10.80 -4.81
N GLU A 112 -8.84 -11.32 -5.87
CA GLU A 112 -8.28 -12.35 -6.74
C GLU A 112 -7.09 -11.87 -7.58
N ARG A 113 -6.88 -10.55 -7.71
CA ARG A 113 -5.69 -9.95 -8.34
C ARG A 113 -4.47 -9.96 -7.42
N VAL A 114 -4.67 -10.09 -6.11
CA VAL A 114 -3.59 -10.08 -5.12
C VAL A 114 -2.77 -11.37 -5.21
N ARG A 115 -1.45 -11.22 -5.18
CA ARG A 115 -0.48 -12.31 -5.08
C ARG A 115 0.38 -12.06 -3.87
N ILE A 116 0.37 -13.00 -2.94
CA ILE A 116 1.19 -12.95 -1.74
C ILE A 116 2.48 -13.74 -2.01
N ILE A 117 3.62 -13.09 -1.79
CA ILE A 117 4.93 -13.73 -1.88
C ILE A 117 5.37 -14.07 -0.46
N GLU A 118 5.59 -15.36 -0.18
CA GLU A 118 6.03 -15.84 1.12
C GLU A 118 7.13 -16.90 0.96
N THR A 119 7.89 -17.13 2.03
CA THR A 119 8.95 -18.15 2.05
C THR A 119 8.43 -19.41 2.77
N ASP A 120 8.65 -20.59 2.20
CA ASP A 120 8.31 -21.84 2.88
C ASP A 120 9.37 -22.24 3.94
N GLY A 121 9.11 -23.34 4.65
CA GLY A 121 10.01 -23.86 5.69
C GLY A 121 11.38 -24.32 5.17
N GLY A 122 11.55 -24.47 3.85
CA GLY A 122 12.80 -24.83 3.19
C GLY A 122 13.56 -23.65 2.58
N HIS A 123 13.12 -22.40 2.84
CA HIS A 123 13.64 -21.18 2.23
C HIS A 123 13.33 -21.03 0.73
N HIS A 124 12.31 -21.72 0.21
CA HIS A 124 11.84 -21.52 -1.16
C HIS A 124 10.77 -20.42 -1.22
N LEU A 125 10.71 -19.70 -2.34
CA LEU A 125 9.65 -18.72 -2.60
C LEU A 125 8.37 -19.43 -3.04
N ARG A 126 7.26 -19.10 -2.37
CA ARG A 126 5.91 -19.53 -2.71
C ARG A 126 5.06 -18.31 -3.07
N VAL A 127 4.34 -18.43 -4.18
CA VAL A 127 3.30 -17.46 -4.56
C VAL A 127 1.96 -18.03 -4.16
N THR A 128 1.27 -17.33 -3.25
CA THR A 128 -0.07 -17.69 -2.81
C THR A 128 -1.09 -16.83 -3.54
N HIS A 129 -2.10 -17.49 -4.10
CA HIS A 129 -3.20 -16.84 -4.79
C HIS A 129 -4.26 -16.41 -3.77
N GLY A 130 -4.67 -15.15 -3.84
CA GLY A 130 -5.70 -14.58 -2.97
C GLY A 130 -5.12 -13.84 -1.76
N VAL A 131 -5.94 -13.69 -0.73
CA VAL A 131 -5.71 -12.76 0.40
C VAL A 131 -5.35 -13.46 1.70
N VAL A 132 -5.14 -14.77 1.69
CA VAL A 132 -4.80 -15.53 2.90
C VAL A 132 -3.32 -15.92 2.86
N SER A 133 -2.57 -15.55 3.90
CA SER A 133 -1.17 -15.92 4.07
C SER A 133 -0.99 -16.81 5.30
N SER A 134 -0.04 -17.74 5.21
CA SER A 134 0.41 -18.52 6.36
C SER A 134 1.40 -17.75 7.25
N GLN A 135 2.00 -16.68 6.71
CA GLN A 135 2.97 -15.85 7.39
C GLN A 135 2.35 -14.59 7.98
N ALA A 136 2.87 -14.16 9.13
CA ALA A 136 2.33 -13.02 9.88
C ALA A 136 2.45 -11.68 9.14
N ALA A 137 3.58 -11.41 8.46
CA ALA A 137 3.84 -10.10 7.87
C ALA A 137 2.95 -9.80 6.66
N PRO A 138 2.81 -10.68 5.64
CA PRO A 138 1.87 -10.45 4.55
C PRO A 138 0.41 -10.44 5.02
N MET A 139 0.07 -11.30 6.00
CA MET A 139 -1.28 -11.31 6.57
C MET A 139 -1.65 -9.98 7.22
N ALA A 140 -0.73 -9.35 7.97
CA ALA A 140 -0.98 -8.06 8.60
C ALA A 140 -1.27 -6.94 7.59
N VAL A 141 -0.64 -6.98 6.40
CA VAL A 141 -0.93 -6.03 5.31
C VAL A 141 -2.37 -6.21 4.82
N ILE A 142 -2.80 -7.45 4.60
CA ILE A 142 -4.18 -7.76 4.19
C ILE A 142 -5.19 -7.38 5.27
N GLU A 143 -4.93 -7.73 6.52
CA GLU A 143 -5.84 -7.43 7.65
C GLU A 143 -6.01 -5.93 7.82
N SER A 144 -4.92 -5.17 7.73
CA SER A 144 -4.95 -3.71 7.73
C SER A 144 -5.73 -3.16 6.53
N ALA A 145 -5.58 -3.75 5.34
CA ALA A 145 -6.33 -3.32 4.17
C ALA A 145 -7.83 -3.52 4.41
N LEU A 146 -8.24 -4.67 4.94
CA LEU A 146 -9.64 -5.00 5.23
C LEU A 146 -10.23 -4.25 6.43
N GLY A 147 -9.47 -3.35 7.06
CA GLY A 147 -9.93 -2.58 8.23
C GLY A 147 -10.09 -3.43 9.48
N LEU A 148 -9.44 -4.60 9.55
CA LEU A 148 -9.42 -5.42 10.75
C LEU A 148 -8.55 -4.72 11.79
N THR A 149 -9.17 -4.44 12.93
CA THR A 149 -8.49 -3.87 14.09
C THR A 149 -7.53 -4.90 14.70
N PRO A 150 -6.56 -4.51 15.53
CA PRO A 150 -5.60 -5.45 16.14
C PRO A 150 -6.24 -6.61 16.92
N ASP A 151 -7.48 -6.46 17.37
CA ASP A 151 -8.33 -7.48 18.00
C ASP A 151 -9.02 -8.43 17.02
N LEU A 152 -9.20 -7.99 15.77
CA LEU A 152 -9.72 -8.80 14.66
C LEU A 152 -8.59 -9.33 13.74
N SER A 153 -7.38 -8.77 13.87
CA SER A 153 -6.14 -9.17 13.22
C SER A 153 -5.74 -10.57 13.70
N GLY A 154 -5.98 -11.57 12.86
CA GLY A 154 -5.85 -12.99 13.16
C GLY A 154 -7.03 -13.84 12.66
N MET A 155 -8.19 -13.25 12.36
CA MET A 155 -9.39 -14.00 11.94
C MET A 155 -9.25 -14.66 10.55
N LEU A 156 -8.42 -14.09 9.67
CA LEU A 156 -8.28 -14.54 8.28
C LEU A 156 -7.03 -15.39 8.02
N GLY A 157 -6.17 -15.58 9.03
CA GLY A 157 -4.93 -16.36 8.93
C GLY A 157 -4.85 -17.53 9.91
N ASN A 158 -3.75 -18.29 9.87
CA ASN A 158 -3.49 -19.44 10.76
C ASN A 158 -3.15 -19.06 12.22
N ARG A 159 -3.57 -17.88 12.71
CA ARG A 159 -3.34 -17.48 14.11
C ARG A 159 -4.44 -18.07 14.99
N LYS A 160 -4.05 -18.72 16.08
CA LYS A 160 -5.00 -19.35 17.01
C LYS A 160 -5.50 -18.30 18.00
N VAL A 161 -6.81 -18.21 18.20
CA VAL A 161 -7.39 -17.28 19.18
C VAL A 161 -7.65 -18.03 20.49
N LEU A 162 -7.11 -17.51 21.59
CA LEU A 162 -7.40 -17.92 22.95
C LEU A 162 -8.37 -16.91 23.55
N ILE A 163 -9.63 -17.31 23.73
CA ILE A 163 -10.66 -16.48 24.33
C ILE A 163 -10.57 -16.61 25.86
N VAL A 164 -10.57 -15.49 26.58
CA VAL A 164 -10.53 -15.42 28.04
C VAL A 164 -11.70 -14.60 28.59
N GLU A 165 -12.07 -14.80 29.86
CA GLU A 165 -13.26 -14.18 30.45
C GLU A 165 -13.13 -12.65 30.51
N GLY A 166 -11.96 -12.13 30.90
CA GLY A 166 -11.74 -10.69 30.92
C GLY A 166 -10.28 -10.23 30.93
N GLY A 167 -10.08 -8.92 31.12
CA GLY A 167 -8.76 -8.29 31.04
C GLY A 167 -7.72 -8.83 32.03
N THR A 168 -8.17 -9.28 33.21
CA THR A 168 -7.30 -9.87 34.23
C THR A 168 -6.68 -11.20 33.76
N ASP A 169 -7.48 -12.06 33.12
CA ASP A 169 -6.99 -13.34 32.61
C ASP A 169 -5.99 -13.14 31.48
N ALA A 170 -6.27 -12.20 30.57
CA ALA A 170 -5.36 -11.85 29.48
C ALA A 170 -4.00 -11.41 30.04
N LEU A 171 -4.01 -10.60 31.10
CA LEU A 171 -2.81 -10.12 31.76
C LEU A 171 -2.05 -11.25 32.48
N ILE A 172 -2.76 -12.13 33.18
CA ILE A 172 -2.18 -13.28 33.88
C ILE A 172 -1.48 -14.22 32.87
N ILE A 173 -2.18 -14.61 31.80
CA ILE A 173 -1.65 -15.51 30.77
C ILE A 173 -0.40 -14.90 30.10
N SER A 174 -0.46 -13.61 29.76
CA SER A 174 0.69 -12.89 29.18
C SER A 174 1.87 -12.84 30.14
N LYS A 175 1.63 -12.58 31.43
CA LYS A 175 2.68 -12.50 32.45
C LYS A 175 3.32 -13.86 32.71
N LEU A 176 2.52 -14.92 32.80
CA LEU A 176 2.98 -16.31 32.95
C LEU A 176 3.83 -16.73 31.76
N SER A 177 3.36 -16.48 30.54
CA SER A 177 4.12 -16.73 29.32
C SER A 177 5.50 -16.07 29.38
N GLY A 178 5.55 -14.77 29.70
CA GLY A 178 6.82 -14.05 29.82
C GLY A 178 7.73 -14.55 30.94
N LEU A 179 7.19 -15.04 32.05
CA LEU A 179 7.97 -15.68 33.12
C LEU A 179 8.56 -17.01 32.66
N LEU A 180 7.78 -17.83 31.94
CA LEU A 180 8.24 -19.10 31.38
C LEU A 180 9.39 -18.88 30.41
N THR A 181 9.25 -17.96 29.45
CA THR A 181 10.30 -17.63 28.47
C THR A 181 11.57 -17.14 29.16
N ARG A 182 11.46 -16.25 30.16
CA ARG A 182 12.63 -15.77 30.94
C ARG A 182 13.34 -16.88 31.71
N SER A 183 12.63 -17.91 32.12
CA SER A 183 13.18 -19.07 32.80
C SER A 183 13.74 -20.14 31.86
N GLY A 184 13.84 -19.86 30.55
CA GLY A 184 14.28 -20.82 29.53
C GLY A 184 13.26 -21.93 29.25
N ARG A 185 12.00 -21.76 29.68
CA ARG A 185 10.90 -22.68 29.40
C ARG A 185 10.04 -22.19 28.25
N VAL A 186 9.25 -23.10 27.68
CA VAL A 186 8.33 -22.79 26.59
C VAL A 186 7.20 -21.89 27.11
N GLY A 187 7.11 -20.67 26.57
CA GLY A 187 5.99 -19.75 26.78
C GLY A 187 4.86 -19.95 25.75
N MET A 188 3.87 -19.06 25.80
CA MET A 188 2.80 -19.01 24.80
C MET A 188 3.40 -18.66 23.42
N SER A 189 2.94 -19.35 22.38
CA SER A 189 3.39 -19.12 21.00
C SER A 189 2.94 -17.74 20.50
N ASP A 190 3.81 -17.07 19.73
CA ASP A 190 3.51 -15.78 19.07
C ASP A 190 2.40 -15.86 17.99
N HIS A 191 1.96 -17.08 17.67
CA HIS A 191 0.82 -17.34 16.80
C HIS A 191 -0.51 -17.40 17.56
N ILE A 192 -0.49 -17.29 18.90
CA ILE A 192 -1.70 -17.29 19.73
C ILE A 192 -2.05 -15.84 20.11
N TYR A 193 -3.25 -15.39 19.70
CA TYR A 193 -3.82 -14.10 20.09
C TYR A 193 -4.76 -14.28 21.29
N VAL A 194 -4.65 -13.44 22.31
CA VAL A 194 -5.54 -13.50 23.49
C VAL A 194 -6.65 -12.48 23.33
N ALA A 195 -7.86 -12.97 23.08
CA ALA A 195 -9.07 -12.15 22.94
C ALA A 195 -9.89 -12.18 24.23
N ARG A 196 -10.48 -11.05 24.61
CA ARG A 196 -11.32 -10.95 25.81
C ARG A 196 -12.79 -11.14 25.46
N ALA A 197 -13.51 -11.92 26.25
CA ALA A 197 -14.95 -12.11 26.12
C ALA A 197 -15.77 -10.95 26.71
N ASP A 198 -15.15 -10.09 27.53
CA ASP A 198 -15.77 -8.92 28.17
C ASP A 198 -15.87 -7.68 27.27
N LEU A 199 -15.39 -7.75 26.03
CA LEU A 199 -15.56 -6.72 25.01
C LEU A 199 -16.78 -7.06 24.14
N ASN A 200 -17.94 -6.54 24.54
CA ASN A 200 -19.07 -6.24 23.66
C ASN A 200 -19.20 -4.72 23.52
#